data_AF-A0A1C6QUY2-F1
#
_entry.id   AF-A0A1C6QUY2-F1
#
_cell.length_a   1.000
_cell.length_b   1.000
_cell.length_c   1.000
_cell.angle_alpha   90.00
_cell.angle_beta   90.00
_cell.angle_gamma   90.00
#
_symmetry.space_group_name_H-M   'P 1'
#
loop_
_entity.id
_entity.type
_entity.pdbx_description
1 polymer ?
#
loop_
_entity_poly.entity_id
_entity_poly.type
_entity_poly.pdbx_seq_one_letter_code
_entity_poly.pdbx_strand_id
1 'polypeptide(L)' 'MRVGEGVLQGSGRVDAAFAACTYVTDWVAAKLRWSLTADGAEKTKLKQVAASCPNAKVTWKVAR' A
#
# COMPACT_ATOMS: atom_id res chain seq x y z
N MET A 1 -1.20 -24.53 6.97
CA MET A 1 -0.92 -23.09 6.76
C MET A 1 -1.60 -22.34 7.90
N ARG A 2 -0.87 -22.07 8.99
CA ARG A 2 -1.49 -21.53 10.22
C ARG A 2 -1.62 -20.02 10.11
N VAL A 3 -2.83 -19.53 10.39
CA VAL A 3 -3.09 -18.16 10.82
C VAL A 3 -2.28 -17.95 12.10
N GLY A 4 -1.35 -17.00 12.06
CA GLY A 4 -0.62 -16.51 13.22
C GLY A 4 -0.82 -15.00 13.28
N GLU A 5 -1.53 -14.55 14.30
CA GLU A 5 -1.63 -13.15 14.69
C GLU A 5 -0.23 -12.71 15.15
N GLY A 6 0.57 -12.29 14.18
CA GLY A 6 1.88 -11.69 14.39
C GLY A 6 1.75 -10.21 14.16
N VAL A 7 1.46 -9.46 15.23
CA VAL A 7 1.71 -8.03 15.27
C VAL A 7 3.17 -7.81 14.83
N LEU A 8 3.36 -7.11 13.71
CA LEU A 8 4.66 -6.52 13.35
C LEU A 8 4.95 -5.37 14.32
N GLN A 9 5.14 -5.67 15.60
CA GLN A 9 5.77 -4.78 16.56
C GLN A 9 7.12 -5.40 16.90
N GLY A 10 8.01 -5.33 15.93
CA GLY A 10 9.44 -5.56 16.11
C GLY A 10 10.13 -4.21 16.28
N SER A 11 11.02 -4.12 17.26
CA SER A 11 11.77 -2.96 17.74
C SER A 11 12.76 -2.35 16.74
N GLY A 12 12.35 -2.12 15.48
CA GLY A 12 13.15 -1.54 14.42
C GLY A 12 12.46 -0.30 13.86
N ARG A 13 13.19 0.81 13.69
CA ARG A 13 12.64 2.01 13.07
C ARG A 13 12.11 1.65 11.68
N VAL A 14 10.83 1.86 11.43
CA VAL A 14 10.33 1.98 10.06
C VAL A 14 10.92 3.26 9.50
N ASP A 15 11.77 3.15 8.49
CA ASP A 15 12.25 4.34 7.81
C ASP A 15 11.13 4.96 6.97
N ALA A 16 11.28 6.25 6.64
CA ALA A 16 10.26 6.98 5.91
C ALA A 16 9.98 6.41 4.52
N ALA A 17 10.96 5.78 3.88
CA ALA A 17 10.78 5.17 2.56
C ALA A 17 9.92 3.91 2.67
N PHE A 18 10.16 3.06 3.67
CA PHE A 18 9.32 1.91 3.95
C PHE A 18 7.88 2.31 4.29
N ALA A 19 7.70 3.33 5.13
CA ALA A 19 6.38 3.87 5.45
C ALA A 19 5.64 4.42 4.22
N ALA A 20 6.35 5.11 3.32
CA ALA A 20 5.79 5.62 2.07
C ALA A 20 5.32 4.49 1.14
N CYS A 21 6.07 3.38 1.09
CA CYS A 21 5.69 2.21 0.30
C CYS A 21 4.43 1.53 0.82
N THR A 22 4.33 1.32 2.13
CA THR A 22 3.11 0.77 2.76
C THR A 22 1.91 1.68 2.48
N TYR A 23 2.08 2.99 2.65
CA TYR A 23 1.01 3.96 2.42
C TYR A 23 0.49 3.91 0.98
N VAL A 24 1.38 3.95 -0.03
CA VAL A 24 0.95 3.96 -1.43
C VAL A 24 0.28 2.64 -1.83
N THR A 25 0.76 1.50 -1.33
CA THR A 25 0.14 0.20 -1.61
C THR A 25 -1.25 0.08 -0.97
N ASP A 26 -1.40 0.54 0.27
CA ASP A 26 -2.67 0.47 1.00
C ASP A 26 -3.71 1.41 0.38
N TRP A 27 -3.29 2.60 -0.05
CA TRP A 27 -4.16 3.54 -0.73
C TRP A 27 -4.71 2.99 -2.05
N VAL A 28 -3.83 2.39 -2.88
CA VAL A 28 -4.23 1.75 -4.13
C VAL A 28 -5.15 0.56 -3.85
N ALA A 29 -4.82 -0.28 -2.87
CA ALA A 29 -5.66 -1.41 -2.47
C ALA A 29 -7.06 -0.95 -2.02
N ALA A 30 -7.15 0.13 -1.25
CA ALA A 30 -8.42 0.70 -0.81
C ALA A 30 -9.26 1.17 -2.00
N LYS A 31 -8.69 1.95 -2.93
CA LYS A 31 -9.46 2.39 -4.11
C LYS A 31 -9.99 1.22 -4.94
N LEU A 32 -9.16 0.21 -5.17
CA LEU A 32 -9.56 -0.97 -5.93
C LEU A 32 -10.62 -1.80 -5.19
N ARG A 33 -10.53 -1.90 -3.86
CA ARG A 33 -11.55 -2.56 -3.03
C ARG A 33 -12.90 -1.88 -3.14
N TRP A 34 -12.93 -0.55 -3.13
CA TRP A 34 -14.17 0.24 -3.09
C TRP A 34 -14.60 0.79 -4.45
N SER A 35 -13.96 0.38 -5.54
CA SER A 35 -14.22 0.87 -6.91
C SER A 35 -14.17 2.41 -7.03
N LEU A 36 -13.27 3.05 -6.28
CA LEU A 36 -13.10 4.51 -6.31
C LEU A 36 -12.22 4.94 -7.49
N THR A 37 -12.56 6.07 -8.09
CA THR A 37 -11.74 6.66 -9.15
C THR A 37 -10.48 7.32 -8.58
N ALA A 38 -9.46 7.43 -9.43
CA ALA A 38 -8.29 8.27 -9.21
C ALA A 38 -8.12 9.18 -10.42
N ASP A 39 -8.04 10.48 -10.18
CA ASP A 39 -7.79 11.45 -11.23
C ASP A 39 -6.33 11.42 -11.71
N GLY A 40 -5.99 12.27 -12.69
CA GLY A 40 -4.66 12.31 -13.26
C GLY A 40 -3.58 12.77 -12.27
N ALA A 41 -3.90 13.74 -11.41
CA ALA A 41 -2.96 14.29 -10.44
C ALA A 41 -2.64 13.25 -9.36
N GLU A 42 -3.66 12.56 -8.87
CA GLU A 42 -3.52 11.49 -7.90
C GLU A 42 -2.70 10.33 -8.47
N LYS A 43 -3.00 9.85 -9.68
CA LYS A 43 -2.20 8.80 -10.35
C LYS A 43 -0.73 9.19 -10.46
N THR A 44 -0.46 10.45 -10.78
CA THR A 44 0.91 10.98 -10.89
C THR A 44 1.61 10.94 -9.54
N LYS A 45 0.94 11.41 -8.48
CA LYS A 45 1.51 11.41 -7.13
C LYS A 45 1.77 10.00 -6.61
N LEU A 46 0.83 9.08 -6.81
CA LEU A 46 1.00 7.67 -6.43
C LEU A 46 2.19 7.03 -7.15
N LYS A 47 2.37 7.31 -8.46
CA LYS A 47 3.55 6.82 -9.21
C LYS A 47 4.86 7.41 -8.70
N GLN A 48 4.89 8.70 -8.36
CA GLN A 48 6.08 9.35 -7.82
C GLN A 48 6.51 8.74 -6.48
N VAL A 49 5.54 8.52 -5.57
CA VAL A 49 5.81 7.90 -4.27
C VAL A 49 6.25 6.44 -4.44
N ALA A 50 5.63 5.71 -5.37
CA ALA A 50 5.97 4.31 -5.64
C ALA A 50 7.32 4.11 -6.35
N ALA A 51 7.93 5.16 -6.92
CA ALA A 51 9.14 5.04 -7.73
C ALA A 51 10.36 4.51 -6.95
N SER A 52 10.41 4.73 -5.63
CA SER A 52 11.46 4.21 -4.75
C SER A 52 11.11 2.88 -4.08
N CYS A 53 9.92 2.34 -4.35
CA CYS A 53 9.47 1.11 -3.71
C CYS A 53 9.95 -0.12 -4.48
N PRO A 54 10.40 -1.18 -3.78
CA PRO A 54 10.55 -2.50 -4.40
C PRO A 54 9.25 -2.89 -5.11
N ASN A 55 9.34 -3.63 -6.22
CA ASN A 55 8.19 -4.04 -7.04
C ASN A 55 7.06 -4.67 -6.19
N ALA A 56 6.14 -3.84 -5.70
CA ALA A 56 5.13 -4.22 -4.75
C ALA A 56 3.90 -4.72 -5.50
N LYS A 57 3.51 -5.97 -5.22
CA LYS A 57 2.24 -6.50 -5.71
C LYS A 57 1.12 -6.00 -4.80
N VAL A 58 0.19 -5.23 -5.37
CA VAL A 58 -1.04 -4.84 -4.66
C VAL A 58 -2.07 -5.95 -4.79
N THR A 59 -2.52 -6.50 -3.65
CA THR A 59 -3.61 -7.50 -3.59
C THR A 59 -4.82 -6.87 -2.94
N TRP A 60 -6.00 -7.01 -3.55
CA TRP A 60 -7.25 -6.52 -2.98
C TRP A 60 -8.38 -7.53 -3.18
N LYS A 61 -9.44 -7.36 -2.39
CA LYS A 61 -10.74 -7.99 -2.60
C LYS A 61 -11.76 -6.88 -2.72
N VAL A 62 -12.65 -6.97 -3.70
CA VAL A 62 -13.78 -6.04 -3.83
C VAL A 62 -14.61 -6.04 -2.53
N ALA A 63 -15.06 -4.86 -2.11
CA ALA A 63 -16.01 -4.71 -1.03
C ALA A 63 -17.36 -5.29 -1.44
N ARG A 64 -18.13 -5.77 -0.46
CA ARG A 64 -19.51 -6.23 -0.65
C ARG A 64 -20.47 -5.06 -0.56
#